data_AF-A0A0S8BUN9-F1
#
_entry.id   AF-A0A0S8BUN9-F1
#
_cell.length_a   1.000
_cell.length_b   1.000
_cell.length_c   1.000
_cell.angle_alpha   90.00
_cell.angle_beta   90.00
_cell.angle_gamma   90.00
#
_symmetry.space_group_name_H-M   'P 1'
#
loop_
_entity.id
_entity.type
_entity.pdbx_description
1 polymer ?
#
loop_
_entity_poly.entity_id
_entity_poly.type
_entity_poly.pdbx_seq_one_letter_code
_entity_poly.pdbx_strand_id
1 'polypeptide(L)'
;MAKRTLNVDLLLGAIIVLIFIGFSHIKPFFFEGIENYVYESALRFSPGEKQGVSQVVLINIDDKSLTRLGSWPWPRHLIGEMIDILKAGGVKLIGLNIPLFDKQANLGLDVLRSFHEKFKAYPFGDKDPTMAAWMQEHLKQMEKDLDSDRRLVESVLRSGNVVLPASVELGSSPDGTERGGDARLSKESLTSAQLSESLRRRVSAKRVSIPFPELAQNALGMGHDRLALENRMAGRSHLMFVNYKGFLLPSFPLRLAIAYEDLQPNKVTVVENQIRLKGRSIAINKGELLVRFRNNQAPFPQYPFVDILRARQAQPILKGKIALIGLNALESRRRISPAPSNVSEGVMIANILENIISATFITRPPFMFHFEILSIFLLGGIASLFFPRMGGLSKTALAGGLIILPLLTGIA
;
A
#
# COMPACT_ATOMS: atom_id res chain seq x y z
N MET A 1 28.09 -55.84 -29.29
CA MET A 1 26.74 -55.52 -29.83
C MET A 1 26.05 -54.58 -28.83
N ALA A 2 26.24 -53.27 -28.95
CA ALA A 2 25.74 -52.27 -28.00
C ALA A 2 24.31 -51.85 -28.39
N LYS A 3 23.29 -52.46 -27.77
CA LYS A 3 21.89 -52.10 -27.99
C LYS A 3 21.52 -50.84 -27.20
N ARG A 4 21.39 -49.73 -27.93
CA ARG A 4 20.52 -48.55 -27.69
C ARG A 4 19.90 -48.42 -26.28
N THR A 5 20.66 -47.90 -25.30
CA THR A 5 20.11 -47.30 -24.07
C THR A 5 19.72 -45.83 -24.25
N LEU A 6 20.15 -45.22 -25.37
CA LEU A 6 19.97 -43.79 -25.67
C LEU A 6 18.52 -43.32 -25.63
N ASN A 7 17.54 -44.17 -25.94
CA ASN A 7 16.12 -43.80 -25.97
C ASN A 7 15.49 -43.63 -24.58
N VAL A 8 15.94 -44.40 -23.57
CA VAL A 8 15.37 -44.33 -22.21
C VAL A 8 15.90 -43.08 -21.50
N ASP A 9 17.18 -42.78 -21.66
CA ASP A 9 17.80 -41.57 -21.11
C ASP A 9 17.22 -40.29 -21.75
N LEU A 10 16.92 -40.31 -23.06
CA LEU A 10 16.23 -39.21 -23.77
C LEU A 10 14.79 -39.01 -23.27
N LEU A 11 14.05 -40.10 -23.02
CA LEU A 11 12.69 -40.04 -22.47
C LEU A 11 12.68 -39.48 -21.04
N LEU A 12 13.61 -39.93 -20.19
CA LEU A 12 13.80 -39.41 -18.84
C LEU A 12 14.16 -37.92 -18.87
N GLY A 13 15.07 -37.50 -19.76
CA GLY A 13 15.40 -36.10 -19.98
C GLY A 13 14.20 -35.26 -20.42
N ALA A 14 13.41 -35.74 -21.37
CA ALA A 14 12.22 -35.06 -21.86
C ALA A 14 11.13 -34.93 -20.76
N ILE A 15 10.94 -35.97 -19.94
CA ILE A 15 10.02 -35.93 -18.80
C ILE A 15 10.49 -34.92 -17.76
N ILE A 16 11.79 -34.86 -17.45
CA ILE A 16 12.34 -33.86 -16.52
C ILE A 16 12.12 -32.44 -17.07
N VAL A 17 12.35 -32.22 -18.37
CA VAL A 17 12.09 -30.92 -19.02
C VAL A 17 10.60 -30.55 -18.96
N LEU A 18 9.69 -31.49 -19.22
CA LEU A 18 8.24 -31.28 -19.12
C LEU A 18 7.80 -30.99 -17.68
N ILE A 19 8.38 -31.68 -16.69
CA ILE A 19 8.18 -31.40 -15.27
C ILE A 19 8.69 -30.00 -14.92
N PHE A 20 9.83 -29.58 -15.48
CA PHE A 20 10.40 -28.25 -15.27
C PHE A 20 9.53 -27.14 -15.89
N ILE A 21 9.03 -27.35 -17.10
CA ILE A 21 8.07 -26.47 -17.77
C ILE A 21 6.78 -26.40 -16.92
N GLY A 22 6.26 -27.54 -16.48
CA GLY A 22 5.11 -27.62 -15.58
C GLY A 22 5.33 -26.85 -14.27
N PHE A 23 6.46 -27.05 -13.60
CA PHE A 23 6.80 -26.32 -12.37
C PHE A 23 7.01 -24.82 -12.58
N SER A 24 7.56 -24.41 -13.73
CA SER A 24 7.69 -22.99 -14.08
C SER A 24 6.34 -22.27 -14.17
N HIS A 25 5.28 -22.98 -14.56
CA HIS A 25 3.92 -22.46 -14.61
C HIS A 25 3.16 -22.60 -13.30
N ILE A 26 3.43 -23.65 -12.50
CA ILE A 26 2.65 -23.98 -11.29
C ILE A 26 3.22 -23.32 -10.02
N LYS A 27 4.47 -22.84 -10.03
CA LYS A 27 5.18 -22.23 -8.87
C LYS A 27 4.79 -22.87 -7.52
N PRO A 28 5.19 -24.12 -7.26
CA PRO A 28 4.88 -24.84 -6.02
C PRO A 28 5.26 -24.11 -4.72
N PHE A 29 4.51 -24.37 -3.65
CA PHE A 29 4.64 -23.74 -2.32
C PHE A 29 6.05 -23.86 -1.69
N PHE A 30 6.80 -24.92 -1.97
CA PHE A 30 8.14 -25.11 -1.39
C PHE A 30 9.20 -24.15 -1.97
N PHE A 31 8.96 -23.55 -3.14
CA PHE A 31 9.86 -22.53 -3.71
C PHE A 31 9.80 -21.20 -3.00
N GLU A 32 8.69 -20.91 -2.32
CA GLU A 32 8.54 -19.69 -1.53
C GLU A 32 9.62 -19.63 -0.45
N GLY A 33 9.90 -20.73 0.27
CA GLY A 33 10.92 -20.74 1.33
C GLY A 33 12.33 -20.36 0.86
N ILE A 34 12.70 -20.76 -0.36
CA ILE A 34 14.00 -20.43 -0.96
C ILE A 34 14.03 -18.97 -1.41
N GLU A 35 12.95 -18.50 -2.04
CA GLU A 35 12.78 -17.09 -2.44
C GLU A 35 12.92 -16.16 -1.23
N ASN A 36 12.32 -16.54 -0.09
CA ASN A 36 12.41 -15.80 1.17
C ASN A 36 13.86 -15.72 1.65
N TYR A 37 14.56 -16.85 1.64
CA TYR A 37 15.93 -16.93 2.12
C TYR A 37 16.89 -16.10 1.26
N VAL A 38 16.71 -16.11 -0.06
CA VAL A 38 17.53 -15.31 -0.98
C VAL A 38 17.21 -13.83 -0.86
N TYR A 39 15.93 -13.45 -0.78
CA TYR A 39 15.53 -12.07 -0.52
C TYR A 39 16.07 -11.56 0.82
N GLU A 40 15.98 -12.36 1.89
CA GLU A 40 16.56 -12.05 3.21
C GLU A 40 18.07 -11.90 3.16
N SER A 41 18.75 -12.81 2.47
CA SER A 41 20.20 -12.74 2.28
C SER A 41 20.57 -11.48 1.51
N ALA A 42 19.84 -11.16 0.43
CA ALA A 42 20.05 -9.93 -0.33
C ALA A 42 19.83 -8.67 0.54
N LEU A 43 18.84 -8.66 1.42
CA LEU A 43 18.64 -7.56 2.38
C LEU A 43 19.79 -7.44 3.38
N ARG A 44 20.33 -8.57 3.87
CA ARG A 44 21.46 -8.61 4.82
C ARG A 44 22.78 -8.17 4.20
N PHE A 45 23.05 -8.60 2.96
CA PHE A 45 24.31 -8.35 2.25
C PHE A 45 24.30 -7.07 1.43
N SER A 46 23.12 -6.48 1.16
CA SER A 46 23.07 -5.19 0.50
C SER A 46 23.63 -4.13 1.46
N PRO A 47 24.67 -3.36 1.06
CA PRO A 47 25.28 -2.35 1.91
C PRO A 47 24.19 -1.48 2.52
N GLY A 48 24.14 -1.44 3.85
CA GLY A 48 23.25 -0.52 4.54
C GLY A 48 23.73 0.89 4.22
N GLU A 49 23.12 1.57 3.24
CA GLU A 49 23.18 3.02 3.23
C GLU A 49 22.80 3.50 4.63
N LYS A 50 23.58 4.43 5.17
CA LYS A 50 23.28 5.07 6.46
C LYS A 50 21.95 5.77 6.30
N GLN A 51 20.85 5.05 6.54
CA GLN A 51 19.53 5.61 6.38
C GLN A 51 19.41 6.71 7.43
N GLY A 52 19.34 7.96 6.98
CA GLY A 52 19.32 9.13 7.85
C GLY A 52 18.10 9.15 8.77
N VAL A 53 17.90 10.28 9.43
CA VAL A 53 16.67 10.48 10.22
C VAL A 53 15.48 10.37 9.27
N SER A 54 14.60 9.39 9.50
CA SER A 54 13.44 9.16 8.64
C SER A 54 12.54 10.39 8.61
N GLN A 55 12.01 10.66 7.43
CA GLN A 55 11.04 11.74 7.20
C GLN A 55 9.62 11.31 7.61
N VAL A 56 9.41 10.06 7.99
CA VAL A 56 8.11 9.47 8.29
C VAL A 56 7.97 9.21 9.80
N VAL A 57 6.81 9.58 10.36
CA VAL A 57 6.42 9.28 11.74
C VAL A 57 5.09 8.58 11.74
N LEU A 58 4.94 7.56 12.58
CA LEU A 58 3.70 6.82 12.75
C LEU A 58 2.92 7.37 13.95
N ILE A 59 1.65 7.67 13.75
CA ILE A 59 0.69 8.03 14.80
C ILE A 59 -0.36 6.92 14.83
N ASN A 60 -0.27 6.07 15.85
CA ASN A 60 -1.02 4.83 15.90
C ASN A 60 -2.29 4.99 16.74
N ILE A 61 -3.42 4.56 16.19
CA ILE A 61 -4.59 4.19 16.98
C ILE A 61 -4.28 2.80 17.55
N ASP A 62 -3.69 2.78 18.74
CA ASP A 62 -3.16 1.61 19.43
C ASP A 62 -3.98 1.24 20.67
N ASP A 63 -3.62 0.14 21.32
CA ASP A 63 -4.32 -0.36 22.51
C ASP A 63 -4.32 0.68 23.65
N LYS A 64 -3.24 1.48 23.78
CA LYS A 64 -3.18 2.60 24.73
C LYS A 64 -4.23 3.66 24.42
N SER A 65 -4.40 4.01 23.15
CA SER A 65 -5.39 4.99 22.72
C SER A 65 -6.81 4.47 22.89
N LEU A 66 -7.08 3.20 22.56
CA LEU A 66 -8.38 2.56 22.81
C LEU A 66 -8.74 2.51 24.30
N THR A 67 -7.78 2.15 25.16
CA THR A 67 -7.99 2.13 26.62
C THR A 67 -8.36 3.50 27.17
N ARG A 68 -7.90 4.58 26.55
CA ARG A 68 -8.04 5.95 27.05
C ARG A 68 -9.16 6.75 26.40
N LEU A 69 -9.54 6.43 25.17
CA LEU A 69 -10.56 7.14 24.37
C LEU A 69 -11.82 6.29 24.14
N GLY A 70 -11.79 5.00 24.49
CA GLY A 70 -12.86 4.04 24.26
C GLY A 70 -12.67 3.23 22.98
N SER A 71 -13.64 2.36 22.70
CA SER A 71 -13.62 1.47 21.54
C SER A 71 -13.70 2.22 20.21
N TRP A 72 -12.99 1.70 19.20
CA TRP A 72 -13.11 2.16 17.83
C TRP A 72 -14.42 1.65 17.20
N PRO A 73 -15.08 2.39 16.27
CA PRO A 73 -14.73 3.70 15.73
C PRO A 73 -15.08 4.87 16.64
N TRP A 74 -14.16 5.84 16.75
CA TRP A 74 -14.41 7.08 17.48
C TRP A 74 -15.21 8.10 16.66
N PRO A 75 -15.79 9.12 17.31
CA PRO A 75 -16.31 10.30 16.61
C PRO A 75 -15.23 10.98 15.75
N ARG A 76 -15.54 11.24 14.48
CA ARG A 76 -14.58 11.79 13.50
C ARG A 76 -14.03 13.18 13.82
N HIS A 77 -14.65 13.93 14.74
CA HIS A 77 -14.09 15.20 15.20
C HIS A 77 -12.74 15.03 15.92
N LEU A 78 -12.48 13.88 16.56
CA LEU A 78 -11.17 13.61 17.19
C LEU A 78 -10.06 13.48 16.13
N ILE A 79 -10.39 12.93 14.96
CA ILE A 79 -9.47 12.87 13.81
C ILE A 79 -9.23 14.29 13.28
N GLY A 80 -10.28 15.11 13.20
CA GLY A 80 -10.16 16.53 12.84
C GLY A 80 -9.23 17.31 13.80
N GLU A 81 -9.42 17.13 15.11
CA GLU A 81 -8.57 17.76 16.14
C GLU A 81 -7.10 17.32 16.01
N MET A 82 -6.84 16.04 15.75
CA MET A 82 -5.49 15.56 15.47
C MET A 82 -4.88 16.26 14.25
N ILE A 83 -5.64 16.42 13.16
CA ILE A 83 -5.19 17.12 11.95
C ILE A 83 -4.84 18.57 12.27
N ASP A 84 -5.68 19.27 13.02
CA ASP A 84 -5.44 20.67 13.44
C ASP A 84 -4.16 20.78 14.30
N ILE A 85 -3.96 19.87 15.26
CA ILE A 85 -2.74 19.83 16.11
C ILE A 85 -1.48 19.60 15.25
N LEU A 86 -1.51 18.67 14.31
CA LEU A 86 -0.38 18.37 13.44
C LEU A 86 -0.08 19.52 12.48
N LYS A 87 -1.11 20.19 11.95
CA LYS A 87 -0.96 21.39 11.13
C LYS A 87 -0.28 22.51 11.91
N ALA A 88 -0.75 22.80 13.12
CA ALA A 88 -0.15 23.78 14.02
C ALA A 88 1.31 23.43 14.37
N GLY A 89 1.62 22.13 14.46
CA GLY A 89 2.98 21.59 14.63
C GLY A 89 3.93 21.76 13.45
N GLY A 90 3.44 22.22 12.30
CA GLY A 90 4.24 22.35 11.08
C GLY A 90 4.58 21.03 10.42
N VAL A 91 3.76 19.99 10.60
CA VAL A 91 3.87 18.73 9.83
C VAL A 91 3.70 19.02 8.34
N LYS A 92 4.58 18.47 7.49
CA LYS A 92 4.55 18.75 6.04
C LYS A 92 3.34 18.08 5.38
N LEU A 93 3.12 16.79 5.65
CA LEU A 93 2.01 16.01 5.09
C LEU A 93 1.40 15.09 6.15
N ILE A 94 0.09 14.88 6.03
CA ILE A 94 -0.67 13.95 6.87
C ILE A 94 -1.22 12.84 5.96
N GLY A 95 -0.73 11.62 6.11
CA GLY A 95 -1.33 10.44 5.51
C GLY A 95 -2.35 9.84 6.48
N LEU A 96 -3.64 10.03 6.23
CA LEU A 96 -4.70 9.48 7.08
C LEU A 96 -5.13 8.12 6.54
N ASN A 97 -4.43 7.05 6.92
CA ASN A 97 -4.71 5.68 6.48
C ASN A 97 -5.89 5.07 7.24
N ILE A 98 -7.08 5.66 7.06
CA ILE A 98 -8.34 5.20 7.65
C ILE A 98 -9.40 5.20 6.54
N PRO A 99 -10.13 4.10 6.33
CA PRO A 99 -11.20 4.03 5.33
C PRO A 99 -12.39 4.90 5.75
N LEU A 100 -12.65 5.98 5.02
CA LEU A 100 -13.72 6.96 5.29
C LEU A 100 -14.69 7.08 4.11
N PHE A 101 -15.18 5.94 3.61
CA PHE A 101 -16.00 5.86 2.38
C PHE A 101 -17.40 6.49 2.55
N ASP A 102 -18.04 6.23 3.68
CA ASP A 102 -19.37 6.74 4.00
C ASP A 102 -19.33 7.77 5.13
N LYS A 103 -20.37 8.57 5.27
CA LYS A 103 -20.57 9.43 6.46
C LYS A 103 -20.78 8.57 7.71
N GLN A 104 -20.32 9.05 8.87
CA GLN A 104 -20.50 8.35 10.13
C GLN A 104 -21.96 8.45 10.55
N ALA A 105 -22.60 7.32 10.83
CA ALA A 105 -23.92 7.31 11.44
C ALA A 105 -23.87 7.99 12.81
N ASN A 106 -24.74 8.97 13.04
CA ASN A 106 -24.79 9.74 14.28
C ASN A 106 -26.23 9.89 14.77
N LEU A 107 -26.69 8.89 15.51
CA LEU A 107 -28.07 8.84 16.03
C LEU A 107 -28.42 10.10 16.85
N GLY A 108 -27.49 10.64 17.64
CA GLY A 108 -27.73 11.83 18.45
C GLY A 108 -28.01 13.06 17.57
N LEU A 109 -27.24 13.24 16.50
CA LEU A 109 -27.46 14.32 15.53
C LEU A 109 -28.76 14.12 14.75
N ASP A 110 -29.10 12.88 14.39
CA ASP A 110 -30.34 12.57 13.66
C ASP A 110 -31.58 12.86 14.52
N VAL A 111 -31.56 12.46 15.79
CA VAL A 111 -32.62 12.78 16.76
C VAL A 111 -32.73 14.29 16.96
N LEU A 112 -31.61 15.00 17.10
CA LEU A 112 -31.59 16.45 17.25
C LEU A 112 -32.19 17.16 16.03
N ARG A 113 -31.80 16.77 14.81
CA ARG A 113 -32.36 17.30 13.56
C ARG A 113 -33.87 17.03 13.46
N SER A 114 -34.31 15.83 13.83
CA SER A 114 -35.74 15.51 13.87
C SER A 114 -36.50 16.38 14.87
N PHE A 115 -35.92 16.61 16.05
CA PHE A 115 -36.50 17.51 17.05
C PHE A 115 -36.55 18.96 16.55
N HIS A 116 -35.48 19.45 15.95
CA HIS A 116 -35.38 20.80 15.41
C HIS A 116 -36.43 21.07 14.33
N GLU A 117 -36.66 20.13 13.43
CA GLU A 117 -37.71 20.23 12.40
C GLU A 117 -39.11 20.22 13.01
N LYS A 118 -39.38 19.37 14.01
CA LYS A 118 -40.67 19.38 14.74
C LYS A 118 -40.89 20.67 15.50
N PHE A 119 -39.84 21.23 16.10
CA PHE A 119 -39.90 22.50 16.81
C PHE A 119 -40.20 23.67 15.86
N LYS A 120 -39.59 23.70 14.67
CA LYS A 120 -39.90 24.69 13.61
C LYS A 120 -41.34 24.61 13.13
N ALA A 121 -41.89 23.40 13.00
CA ALA A 121 -43.25 23.19 12.52
C ALA A 121 -44.33 23.56 13.55
N TYR A 122 -43.96 23.66 14.83
CA TYR A 122 -44.90 23.99 15.90
C TYR A 122 -45.00 25.53 16.05
N PRO A 123 -46.21 26.12 16.13
CA PRO A 123 -46.43 27.57 16.18
C PRO A 123 -46.10 28.18 17.56
N PHE A 124 -44.99 27.76 18.18
CA PHE A 124 -44.47 28.35 19.40
C PHE A 124 -43.85 29.73 19.16
N GLY A 125 -43.31 29.95 17.95
CA GLY A 125 -42.73 31.23 17.54
C GLY A 125 -43.70 32.41 17.63
N ASP A 126 -45.01 32.16 17.52
CA ASP A 126 -46.04 33.19 17.60
C ASP A 126 -46.35 33.60 19.06
N LYS A 127 -46.00 32.76 20.04
CA LYS A 127 -46.28 33.00 21.47
C LYS A 127 -45.11 33.65 22.20
N ASP A 128 -43.88 33.30 21.85
CA ASP A 128 -42.66 33.92 22.38
C ASP A 128 -41.55 33.92 21.33
N PRO A 129 -41.48 34.98 20.49
CA PRO A 129 -40.48 35.09 19.43
C PRO A 129 -39.03 35.08 19.95
N THR A 130 -38.81 35.60 21.16
CA THR A 130 -37.48 35.73 21.76
C THR A 130 -36.94 34.37 22.16
N MET A 131 -37.76 33.57 22.87
CA MET A 131 -37.42 32.20 23.23
C MET A 131 -37.28 31.31 21.99
N ALA A 132 -38.15 31.47 21.00
CA ALA A 132 -38.07 30.72 19.76
C ALA A 132 -36.75 31.01 19.01
N ALA A 133 -36.36 32.28 18.88
CA ALA A 133 -35.08 32.65 18.27
C ALA A 133 -33.89 32.09 19.06
N TRP A 134 -33.91 32.20 20.39
CA TRP A 134 -32.88 31.63 21.27
C TRP A 134 -32.74 30.12 21.09
N MET A 135 -33.85 29.38 21.06
CA MET A 135 -33.88 27.93 20.88
C MET A 135 -33.37 27.51 19.50
N GLN A 136 -33.80 28.19 18.43
CA GLN A 136 -33.34 27.92 17.06
C GLN A 136 -31.83 28.09 16.94
N GLU A 137 -31.27 29.15 17.51
CA GLU A 137 -29.82 29.37 17.50
C GLU A 137 -29.08 28.27 18.27
N HIS A 138 -29.57 27.88 19.45
CA HIS A 138 -28.94 26.83 20.26
C HIS A 138 -29.04 25.45 19.59
N LEU A 139 -30.18 25.10 18.98
CA LEU A 139 -30.33 23.85 18.24
C LEU A 139 -29.39 23.78 17.04
N LYS A 140 -29.28 24.88 16.29
CA LYS A 140 -28.35 25.00 15.17
C LYS A 140 -26.89 24.88 15.62
N GLN A 141 -26.54 25.49 16.75
CA GLN A 141 -25.21 25.37 17.33
C GLN A 141 -24.92 23.93 17.79
N MET A 142 -25.86 23.27 18.47
CA MET A 142 -25.73 21.86 18.87
C MET A 142 -25.59 20.92 17.67
N GLU A 143 -26.37 21.12 16.60
CA GLU A 143 -26.24 20.34 15.37
C GLU A 143 -24.84 20.47 14.77
N LYS A 144 -24.31 21.70 14.74
CA LYS A 144 -22.95 21.96 14.26
C LYS A 144 -21.89 21.29 15.13
N ASP A 145 -22.04 21.32 16.45
CA ASP A 145 -21.08 20.75 17.39
C ASP A 145 -21.06 19.22 17.37
N LEU A 146 -22.22 18.60 17.13
CA LEU A 146 -22.38 17.15 17.00
C LEU A 146 -21.99 16.61 15.61
N ASP A 147 -21.97 17.44 14.57
CA ASP A 147 -21.58 17.03 13.21
C ASP A 147 -20.07 16.78 13.09
N SER A 148 -19.67 15.58 13.52
CA SER A 148 -18.27 15.14 13.52
C SER A 148 -17.67 15.03 12.12
N ASP A 149 -18.47 14.70 11.10
CA ASP A 149 -18.03 14.65 9.70
C ASP A 149 -17.71 16.04 9.17
N ARG A 150 -18.60 17.01 9.43
CA ARG A 150 -18.37 18.41 9.09
C ARG A 150 -17.07 18.92 9.71
N ARG A 151 -16.86 18.67 11.01
CA ARG A 151 -15.62 19.10 11.71
C ARG A 151 -14.37 18.48 11.11
N LEU A 152 -14.42 17.21 10.72
CA LEU A 152 -13.32 16.55 10.02
C LEU A 152 -13.03 17.22 8.67
N VAL A 153 -14.07 17.45 7.85
CA VAL A 153 -13.93 18.09 6.54
C VAL A 153 -13.35 19.50 6.67
N GLU A 154 -13.82 20.29 7.63
CA GLU A 154 -13.30 21.63 7.89
C GLU A 154 -11.81 21.60 8.29
N SER A 155 -11.41 20.63 9.12
CA SER A 155 -10.01 20.45 9.55
C SER A 155 -9.11 20.06 8.37
N VAL A 156 -9.59 19.14 7.52
CA VAL A 156 -8.87 18.69 6.30
C VAL A 156 -8.68 19.85 5.32
N LEU A 157 -9.73 20.63 5.08
CA LEU A 157 -9.69 21.82 4.24
C LEU A 157 -8.69 22.86 4.77
N ARG A 158 -8.77 23.21 6.07
CA ARG A 158 -7.84 24.16 6.71
C ARG A 158 -6.40 23.68 6.66
N SER A 159 -6.18 22.38 6.84
CA SER A 159 -4.84 21.79 6.85
C SER A 159 -4.19 21.82 5.47
N GLY A 160 -4.96 21.50 4.43
CA GLY A 160 -4.54 21.55 3.02
C GLY A 160 -3.43 20.57 2.64
N ASN A 161 -3.06 19.64 3.53
CA ASN A 161 -1.92 18.73 3.37
C ASN A 161 -2.24 17.28 3.77
N VAL A 162 -3.52 16.89 3.66
CA VAL A 162 -4.01 15.56 4.03
C VAL A 162 -4.19 14.69 2.78
N VAL A 163 -3.58 13.52 2.75
CA VAL A 163 -3.77 12.49 1.71
C VAL A 163 -4.57 11.33 2.29
N LEU A 164 -5.52 10.80 1.50
CA LEU A 164 -6.46 9.76 1.92
C LEU A 164 -6.31 8.46 1.11
N PRO A 165 -6.60 7.28 1.69
CA PRO A 165 -6.64 6.03 0.96
C PRO A 165 -7.91 5.92 0.13
N ALA A 166 -7.80 5.28 -1.03
CA ALA A 166 -8.91 4.78 -1.82
C ALA A 166 -8.84 3.25 -1.85
N SER A 167 -9.95 2.57 -1.57
CA SER A 167 -10.01 1.11 -1.61
C SER A 167 -10.24 0.63 -3.03
N VAL A 168 -9.48 -0.37 -3.46
CA VAL A 168 -9.56 -0.88 -4.84
C VAL A 168 -9.77 -2.39 -4.90
N GLU A 169 -10.73 -2.80 -5.72
CA GLU A 169 -10.98 -4.19 -6.07
C GLU A 169 -10.31 -4.46 -7.43
N LEU A 170 -9.29 -5.31 -7.46
CA LEU A 170 -8.60 -5.69 -8.69
C LEU A 170 -9.52 -6.53 -9.58
N GLY A 171 -9.37 -6.36 -10.89
CA GLY A 171 -10.11 -7.12 -11.89
C GLY A 171 -10.38 -6.32 -13.15
N SER A 172 -10.80 -7.02 -14.19
CA SER A 172 -11.32 -6.39 -15.40
C SER A 172 -12.69 -5.78 -15.11
N SER A 173 -12.91 -4.54 -15.55
CA SER A 173 -14.25 -3.97 -15.53
C SER A 173 -15.15 -4.74 -16.51
N PRO A 174 -16.36 -5.16 -16.12
CA PRO A 174 -17.30 -5.79 -17.06
C PRO A 174 -17.73 -4.84 -18.18
N ASP A 175 -17.78 -3.53 -17.90
CA ASP A 175 -18.16 -2.48 -18.85
C ASP A 175 -16.91 -1.81 -19.45
N GLY A 176 -16.24 -2.52 -20.36
CA GLY A 176 -14.97 -2.13 -20.99
C GLY A 176 -15.01 -0.87 -21.88
N THR A 177 -16.05 -0.04 -21.83
CA THR A 177 -16.30 1.05 -22.79
C THR A 177 -16.63 2.41 -22.17
N GLU A 178 -16.95 2.51 -20.88
CA GLU A 178 -17.27 3.80 -20.27
C GLU A 178 -16.01 4.54 -19.79
N ARG A 179 -15.51 5.44 -20.64
CA ARG A 179 -14.71 6.61 -20.19
C ARG A 179 -15.61 7.57 -19.42
N GLY A 180 -15.97 7.17 -18.21
CA GLY A 180 -16.76 7.95 -17.25
C GLY A 180 -16.21 7.67 -15.86
N GLY A 181 -15.12 8.36 -15.53
CA GLY A 181 -14.52 8.30 -14.20
C GLY A 181 -14.90 9.52 -13.39
N ASP A 182 -14.96 9.35 -12.08
CA ASP A 182 -15.14 10.44 -11.14
C ASP A 182 -14.08 11.54 -11.40
N ALA A 183 -14.52 12.79 -11.62
CA ALA A 183 -13.63 13.92 -11.88
C ALA A 183 -12.61 14.16 -10.75
N ARG A 184 -12.86 13.62 -9.55
CA ARG A 184 -11.90 13.64 -8.45
C ARG A 184 -10.73 12.69 -8.70
N LEU A 185 -10.98 11.52 -9.30
CA LEU A 185 -9.96 10.52 -9.62
C LEU A 185 -9.09 10.94 -10.82
N SER A 186 -9.64 11.71 -11.77
CA SER A 186 -8.85 12.18 -12.92
C SER A 186 -7.71 13.11 -12.51
N LYS A 187 -7.90 13.92 -11.45
CA LYS A 187 -6.85 14.76 -10.84
C LYS A 187 -5.71 13.94 -10.22
N GLU A 188 -6.01 12.71 -9.81
CA GLU A 188 -5.03 11.80 -9.20
C GLU A 188 -4.26 10.98 -10.24
N SER A 189 -4.64 11.03 -11.52
CA SER A 189 -4.05 10.18 -12.54
C SER A 189 -2.60 10.54 -12.86
N LEU A 190 -1.75 9.50 -12.90
CA LEU A 190 -0.39 9.56 -13.44
C LEU A 190 -0.41 9.60 -14.97
N THR A 191 0.70 10.00 -15.58
CA THR A 191 0.87 10.00 -17.04
C THR A 191 1.45 8.66 -17.50
N SER A 192 0.85 8.05 -18.52
CA SER A 192 1.40 6.85 -19.17
C SER A 192 2.23 7.23 -20.40
N ALA A 193 3.49 6.79 -20.49
CA ALA A 193 4.31 7.02 -21.69
C ALA A 193 4.41 5.80 -22.61
N GLN A 194 4.32 4.57 -22.09
CA GLN A 194 4.48 3.31 -22.83
C GLN A 194 4.12 2.14 -21.90
N LEU A 195 2.82 1.86 -21.73
CA LEU A 195 2.36 0.71 -20.96
C LEU A 195 1.82 -0.35 -21.90
N SER A 196 2.35 -1.58 -21.78
CA SER A 196 1.83 -2.72 -22.52
C SER A 196 0.38 -3.03 -22.14
N GLU A 197 -0.41 -3.53 -23.10
CA GLU A 197 -1.78 -3.99 -22.84
C GLU A 197 -1.82 -5.16 -21.83
N SER A 198 -0.77 -5.97 -21.77
CA SER A 198 -0.60 -6.99 -20.73
C SER A 198 -0.54 -6.37 -19.33
N LEU A 199 0.29 -5.34 -19.15
CA LEU A 199 0.44 -4.70 -17.84
C LEU A 199 -0.83 -3.93 -17.47
N ARG A 200 -1.43 -3.19 -18.40
CA ARG A 200 -2.70 -2.46 -18.18
C ARG A 200 -3.83 -3.37 -17.71
N ARG A 201 -3.95 -4.58 -18.28
CA ARG A 201 -4.92 -5.58 -17.84
C ARG A 201 -4.56 -6.16 -16.47
N ARG A 202 -3.28 -6.44 -16.23
CA ARG A 202 -2.79 -7.00 -14.96
C ARG A 202 -3.06 -6.06 -13.77
N VAL A 203 -2.88 -4.76 -13.94
CA VAL A 203 -3.13 -3.75 -12.90
C VAL A 203 -4.53 -3.16 -12.95
N SER A 204 -5.45 -3.76 -13.70
CA SER A 204 -6.82 -3.26 -13.85
C SER A 204 -7.57 -3.33 -12.52
N ALA A 205 -8.23 -2.24 -12.16
CA ALA A 205 -9.18 -2.18 -11.06
C ALA A 205 -10.61 -2.26 -11.60
N LYS A 206 -11.40 -3.16 -11.03
CA LYS A 206 -12.82 -3.32 -11.31
C LYS A 206 -13.63 -2.23 -10.60
N ARG A 207 -13.25 -1.93 -9.35
CA ARG A 207 -13.93 -0.96 -8.49
C ARG A 207 -12.93 -0.12 -7.71
N VAL A 208 -13.24 1.16 -7.55
CA VAL A 208 -12.52 2.10 -6.70
C VAL A 208 -13.53 2.78 -5.78
N SER A 209 -13.37 2.60 -4.48
CA SER A 209 -14.15 3.26 -3.44
C SER A 209 -13.31 4.38 -2.83
N ILE A 210 -13.74 5.62 -3.02
CA ILE A 210 -13.10 6.81 -2.47
C ILE A 210 -13.81 7.29 -1.20
N PRO A 211 -13.18 8.16 -0.38
CA PRO A 211 -13.85 8.78 0.75
C PRO A 211 -15.13 9.53 0.37
N PHE A 212 -16.01 9.75 1.36
CA PHE A 212 -17.28 10.44 1.13
C PHE A 212 -17.07 11.83 0.49
N PRO A 213 -18.05 12.33 -0.30
CA PRO A 213 -17.73 13.34 -1.29
C PRO A 213 -17.10 14.64 -0.81
N GLU A 214 -17.62 15.19 0.29
CA GLU A 214 -17.14 16.42 0.90
C GLU A 214 -15.70 16.26 1.42
N LEU A 215 -15.34 15.08 1.93
CA LEU A 215 -13.98 14.82 2.39
C LEU A 215 -13.01 14.65 1.23
N ALA A 216 -13.38 13.87 0.22
CA ALA A 216 -12.54 13.62 -0.96
C ALA A 216 -12.24 14.92 -1.73
N GLN A 217 -13.19 15.86 -1.78
CA GLN A 217 -13.01 17.14 -2.49
C GLN A 217 -12.03 18.09 -1.79
N ASN A 218 -11.94 18.02 -0.45
CA ASN A 218 -11.15 18.95 0.36
C ASN A 218 -9.77 18.39 0.75
N ALA A 219 -9.50 17.11 0.51
CA ALA A 219 -8.19 16.50 0.70
C ALA A 219 -7.17 17.00 -0.34
N LEU A 220 -5.87 16.95 0.02
CA LEU A 220 -4.78 17.24 -0.91
C LEU A 220 -4.75 16.22 -2.06
N GLY A 221 -5.15 14.98 -1.79
CA GLY A 221 -5.38 13.95 -2.81
C GLY A 221 -5.60 12.56 -2.24
N MET A 222 -5.65 11.59 -3.15
CA MET A 222 -5.98 10.19 -2.82
C MET A 222 -5.03 9.22 -3.52
N GLY A 223 -4.74 8.09 -2.86
CA GLY A 223 -4.00 7.00 -3.48
C GLY A 223 -4.55 5.64 -3.03
N HIS A 224 -4.37 4.60 -3.84
CA HIS A 224 -4.98 3.30 -3.55
C HIS A 224 -4.29 2.56 -2.40
N ASP A 225 -5.05 1.79 -1.62
CA ASP A 225 -4.57 1.01 -0.46
C ASP A 225 -4.08 -0.42 -0.81
N ARG A 226 -4.24 -0.86 -2.06
CA ARG A 226 -3.86 -2.22 -2.46
C ARG A 226 -2.36 -2.47 -2.31
N LEU A 227 -2.04 -3.46 -1.48
CA LEU A 227 -0.67 -3.87 -1.19
C LEU A 227 -0.03 -4.66 -2.34
N ALA A 228 -0.68 -5.71 -2.87
CA ALA A 228 -0.07 -6.54 -3.93
C ALA A 228 -1.11 -7.03 -4.94
N LEU A 229 -0.65 -7.36 -6.15
CA LEU A 229 -1.44 -8.01 -7.20
C LEU A 229 -1.74 -9.45 -6.82
N GLU A 230 -0.73 -10.16 -6.35
CA GLU A 230 -0.81 -11.56 -5.94
C GLU A 230 -0.59 -11.67 -4.43
N ASN A 231 -1.40 -12.49 -3.73
CA ASN A 231 -1.29 -12.63 -2.26
C ASN A 231 0.09 -13.16 -1.81
N ARG A 232 0.84 -13.85 -2.67
CA ARG A 232 2.18 -14.39 -2.35
C ARG A 232 3.24 -13.32 -2.15
N MET A 233 3.11 -12.19 -2.85
CA MET A 233 4.03 -11.06 -2.73
C MET A 233 3.59 -10.05 -1.66
N ALA A 234 2.48 -10.34 -0.95
CA ALA A 234 1.99 -9.50 0.12
C ALA A 234 3.04 -9.38 1.23
N GLY A 235 3.38 -8.15 1.59
CA GLY A 235 4.39 -7.88 2.63
C GLY A 235 5.82 -7.87 2.13
N ARG A 236 6.05 -8.01 0.81
CA ARG A 236 7.39 -7.89 0.20
C ARG A 236 7.41 -6.94 -0.97
N SER A 237 6.30 -6.86 -1.70
CA SER A 237 6.11 -5.90 -2.77
C SER A 237 4.93 -5.00 -2.46
N HIS A 238 4.91 -3.86 -3.16
CA HIS A 238 3.81 -2.93 -3.14
C HIS A 238 3.35 -2.57 -4.55
N LEU A 239 2.07 -2.73 -4.85
CA LEU A 239 1.49 -2.28 -6.12
C LEU A 239 1.57 -0.75 -6.17
N MET A 240 2.25 -0.21 -7.17
CA MET A 240 2.55 1.23 -7.22
C MET A 240 1.46 2.06 -7.89
N PHE A 241 0.68 1.45 -8.77
CA PHE A 241 -0.46 2.07 -9.42
C PHE A 241 -1.49 1.04 -9.87
N VAL A 242 -2.73 1.47 -10.05
CA VAL A 242 -3.80 0.69 -10.68
C VAL A 242 -4.37 1.43 -11.89
N ASN A 243 -4.83 0.69 -12.88
CA ASN A 243 -5.56 1.23 -14.02
C ASN A 243 -7.07 1.16 -13.74
N TYR A 244 -7.72 2.29 -13.56
CA TYR A 244 -9.17 2.38 -13.36
C TYR A 244 -9.80 3.27 -14.43
N LYS A 245 -10.61 2.68 -15.32
CA LYS A 245 -11.27 3.39 -16.43
C LYS A 245 -10.32 4.27 -17.26
N GLY A 246 -9.06 3.84 -17.42
CA GLY A 246 -8.01 4.57 -18.14
C GLY A 246 -7.20 5.56 -17.32
N PHE A 247 -7.58 5.82 -16.06
CA PHE A 247 -6.80 6.61 -15.12
C PHE A 247 -5.81 5.72 -14.38
N LEU A 248 -4.54 6.12 -14.36
CA LEU A 248 -3.51 5.45 -13.58
C LEU A 248 -3.48 6.05 -12.19
N LEU A 249 -4.16 5.41 -11.24
CA LEU A 249 -4.21 5.89 -9.87
C LEU A 249 -2.96 5.44 -9.13
N PRO A 250 -2.19 6.36 -8.49
CA PRO A 250 -1.04 5.99 -7.68
C PRO A 250 -1.49 5.26 -6.42
N SER A 251 -0.59 4.47 -5.85
CA SER A 251 -0.78 3.94 -4.52
C SER A 251 -0.70 5.04 -3.45
N PHE A 252 -1.30 4.81 -2.29
CA PHE A 252 -1.28 5.74 -1.16
C PHE A 252 0.13 6.25 -0.79
N PRO A 253 1.16 5.39 -0.60
CA PRO A 253 2.51 5.87 -0.34
C PRO A 253 3.13 6.60 -1.55
N LEU A 254 2.85 6.18 -2.80
CA LEU A 254 3.32 6.92 -3.97
C LEU A 254 2.70 8.31 -4.02
N ARG A 255 1.41 8.45 -3.75
CA ARG A 255 0.72 9.74 -3.73
C ARG A 255 1.27 10.70 -2.67
N LEU A 256 1.61 10.16 -1.50
CA LEU A 256 2.31 10.91 -0.44
C LEU A 256 3.70 11.36 -0.88
N ALA A 257 4.48 10.49 -1.54
CA ALA A 257 5.80 10.86 -2.05
C ALA A 257 5.73 11.95 -3.12
N ILE A 258 4.73 11.88 -4.01
CA ILE A 258 4.46 12.91 -5.03
C ILE A 258 4.16 14.26 -4.36
N ALA A 259 3.28 14.26 -3.36
CA ALA A 259 2.98 15.46 -2.57
C ALA A 259 4.21 15.98 -1.82
N TYR A 260 5.06 15.08 -1.31
CA TYR A 260 6.24 15.45 -0.52
C TYR A 260 7.28 16.17 -1.38
N GLU A 261 7.35 15.83 -2.66
CA GLU A 261 8.20 16.50 -3.64
C GLU A 261 7.54 17.75 -4.27
N ASP A 262 6.36 18.15 -3.76
CA ASP A 262 5.57 19.30 -4.20
C ASP A 262 5.16 19.20 -5.69
N LEU A 263 4.87 17.97 -6.15
CA LEU A 263 4.47 17.65 -7.53
C LEU A 263 2.98 17.30 -7.64
N GLN A 264 2.44 17.50 -8.85
CA GLN A 264 1.13 16.98 -9.23
C GLN A 264 1.26 15.56 -9.83
N PRO A 265 0.25 14.69 -9.68
CA PRO A 265 0.29 13.32 -10.21
C PRO A 265 0.55 13.24 -11.73
N ASN A 266 0.01 14.18 -12.50
CA ASN A 266 0.21 14.27 -13.96
C ASN A 266 1.64 14.67 -14.38
N LYS A 267 2.55 14.98 -13.45
CA LYS A 267 3.98 15.20 -13.72
C LYS A 267 4.81 13.92 -13.54
N VAL A 268 4.17 12.85 -13.07
CA VAL A 268 4.80 11.56 -12.83
C VAL A 268 4.50 10.64 -13.99
N THR A 269 5.56 10.10 -14.59
CA THR A 269 5.43 9.27 -15.79
C THR A 269 5.66 7.82 -15.46
N VAL A 270 4.72 6.96 -15.84
CA VAL A 270 4.82 5.51 -15.74
C VAL A 270 5.29 4.94 -17.08
N VAL A 271 6.34 4.12 -17.01
CA VAL A 271 6.91 3.30 -18.09
C VAL A 271 6.93 1.85 -17.59
N GLU A 272 6.83 0.86 -18.48
CA GLU A 272 6.69 -0.58 -18.18
C GLU A 272 7.33 -1.06 -16.86
N ASN A 273 8.64 -0.78 -16.66
CA ASN A 273 9.41 -1.21 -15.49
C ASN A 273 9.95 -0.06 -14.63
N GLN A 274 9.45 1.18 -14.80
CA GLN A 274 9.92 2.31 -14.02
C GLN A 274 8.89 3.44 -13.88
N ILE A 275 8.90 4.13 -12.74
CA ILE A 275 8.15 5.37 -12.52
C ILE A 275 9.13 6.53 -12.41
N ARG A 276 8.98 7.55 -13.26
CA ARG A 276 9.82 8.74 -13.26
C ARG A 276 9.20 9.82 -12.38
N LEU A 277 9.92 10.20 -11.32
CA LEU A 277 9.52 11.21 -10.34
C LEU A 277 10.69 12.19 -10.14
N LYS A 278 10.53 13.46 -10.52
CA LYS A 278 11.53 14.54 -10.30
C LYS A 278 12.96 14.17 -10.76
N GLY A 279 13.09 13.56 -11.94
CA GLY A 279 14.39 13.11 -12.48
C GLY A 279 14.93 11.82 -11.86
N ARG A 280 14.29 11.26 -10.82
CA ARG A 280 14.59 9.94 -10.26
C ARG A 280 13.78 8.86 -10.97
N SER A 281 14.32 7.66 -11.05
CA SER A 281 13.64 6.48 -11.59
C SER A 281 13.38 5.48 -10.46
N ILE A 282 12.11 5.24 -10.18
CA ILE A 282 11.65 4.22 -9.23
C ILE A 282 11.51 2.93 -10.01
N ALA A 283 12.35 1.94 -9.70
CA ALA A 283 12.28 0.65 -10.37
C ALA A 283 11.04 -0.13 -9.91
N ILE A 284 10.29 -0.64 -10.88
CA ILE A 284 9.11 -1.49 -10.64
C ILE A 284 9.19 -2.73 -11.54
N ASN A 285 8.63 -3.84 -11.07
CA ASN A 285 8.48 -5.07 -11.84
C ASN A 285 6.99 -5.36 -11.98
N LYS A 286 6.46 -5.34 -13.22
CA LYS A 286 5.04 -5.63 -13.50
C LYS A 286 4.05 -4.81 -12.66
N GLY A 287 4.39 -3.54 -12.39
CA GLY A 287 3.58 -2.62 -11.59
C GLY A 287 3.88 -2.63 -10.08
N GLU A 288 4.70 -3.55 -9.59
CA GLU A 288 5.03 -3.68 -8.17
C GLU A 288 6.45 -3.18 -7.85
N LEU A 289 6.61 -2.51 -6.72
CA LEU A 289 7.88 -2.15 -6.13
C LEU A 289 8.28 -3.21 -5.10
N LEU A 290 9.50 -3.76 -5.18
CA LEU A 290 10.06 -4.57 -4.10
C LEU A 290 10.47 -3.67 -2.94
N VAL A 291 9.88 -3.90 -1.78
CA VAL A 291 10.11 -3.11 -0.58
C VAL A 291 11.46 -3.51 0.02
N ARG A 292 12.29 -2.53 0.37
CA ARG A 292 13.48 -2.69 1.18
C ARG A 292 13.16 -2.28 2.61
N PHE A 293 13.11 -3.25 3.51
CA PHE A 293 12.83 -3.00 4.92
C PHE A 293 14.05 -2.43 5.65
N ARG A 294 13.81 -1.46 6.55
CA ARG A 294 14.79 -1.03 7.56
C ARG A 294 15.09 -2.18 8.52
N ASN A 295 16.36 -2.55 8.67
CA ASN A 295 16.81 -3.68 9.51
C ASN A 295 16.92 -3.33 11.02
N ASN A 296 15.99 -2.54 11.56
CA ASN A 296 16.01 -2.10 12.97
C ASN A 296 14.75 -2.57 13.72
N GLN A 297 14.86 -2.86 15.03
CA GLN A 297 13.74 -3.33 15.86
C GLN A 297 12.57 -2.32 15.92
N ALA A 298 12.87 -1.02 15.80
CA ALA A 298 11.89 0.07 15.65
C ALA A 298 12.34 1.01 14.52
N PRO A 299 11.93 0.75 13.26
CA PRO A 299 12.49 1.44 12.10
C PRO A 299 12.05 2.91 11.97
N PHE A 300 10.91 3.27 12.58
CA PHE A 300 10.31 4.60 12.51
C PHE A 300 9.85 5.07 13.90
N PRO A 301 9.93 6.37 14.23
CA PRO A 301 9.31 6.92 15.43
C PRO A 301 7.80 6.66 15.42
N GLN A 302 7.26 6.20 16.55
CA GLN A 302 5.83 5.89 16.69
C GLN A 302 5.27 6.58 17.94
N TYR A 303 4.09 7.17 17.80
CA TYR A 303 3.40 7.84 18.89
C TYR A 303 1.96 7.33 19.00
N PRO A 304 1.47 7.02 20.21
CA PRO A 304 0.07 6.76 20.45
C PRO A 304 -0.77 8.00 20.08
N PHE A 305 -1.87 7.81 19.37
CA PHE A 305 -2.79 8.87 18.97
C PHE A 305 -3.23 9.72 20.17
N VAL A 306 -3.56 9.05 21.28
CA VAL A 306 -4.03 9.73 22.49
C VAL A 306 -3.01 10.66 23.13
N ASP A 307 -1.71 10.38 22.98
CA ASP A 307 -0.67 11.20 23.62
C ASP A 307 -0.57 12.57 22.96
N ILE A 308 -0.62 12.62 21.63
CA ILE A 308 -0.60 13.89 20.87
C ILE A 308 -1.91 14.65 21.10
N LEU A 309 -3.05 13.94 21.09
CA LEU A 309 -4.36 14.56 21.30
C LEU A 309 -4.45 15.24 22.69
N ARG A 310 -4.02 14.55 23.75
CA ARG A 310 -4.07 15.09 25.12
C ARG A 310 -3.08 16.21 25.36
N ALA A 311 -1.89 16.13 24.76
CA ALA A 311 -0.91 17.21 24.83
C ALA A 311 -1.42 18.49 24.16
N ARG A 312 -2.42 18.39 23.27
CA ARG A 312 -2.94 19.49 22.42
C ARG A 312 -1.84 20.22 21.65
N GLN A 313 -0.71 19.55 21.46
CA GLN A 313 0.47 20.09 20.82
C GLN A 313 1.24 18.96 20.14
N ALA A 314 1.59 19.19 18.88
CA ALA A 314 2.49 18.31 18.15
C ALA A 314 3.91 18.43 18.73
N GLN A 315 4.61 17.31 18.84
CA GLN A 315 6.00 17.34 19.29
C GLN A 315 6.86 18.10 18.28
N PRO A 316 7.84 18.93 18.72
CA PRO A 316 8.70 19.70 17.81
C PRO A 316 9.40 18.86 16.73
N ILE A 317 9.67 17.59 17.04
CA ILE A 317 10.27 16.62 16.12
C ILE A 317 9.40 16.29 14.90
N LEU A 318 8.09 16.58 14.94
CA LEU A 318 7.17 16.32 13.83
C LEU A 318 7.23 17.39 12.73
N LYS A 319 7.85 18.55 13.00
CA LYS A 319 7.94 19.65 12.05
C LYS A 319 8.66 19.22 10.78
N GLY A 320 8.04 19.48 9.62
CA GLY A 320 8.57 19.13 8.31
C GLY A 320 8.48 17.65 7.92
N LYS A 321 8.00 16.78 8.82
CA LYS A 321 7.85 15.34 8.58
C LYS A 321 6.52 14.98 7.93
N ILE A 322 6.41 13.73 7.49
CA ILE A 322 5.16 13.08 7.07
C ILE A 322 4.60 12.32 8.27
N ALA A 323 3.42 12.70 8.74
CA ALA A 323 2.71 11.99 9.79
C ALA A 323 1.74 10.97 9.17
N LEU A 324 1.94 9.68 9.43
CA LEU A 324 1.04 8.62 9.00
C LEU A 324 0.14 8.21 10.18
N ILE A 325 -1.15 8.49 10.06
CA ILE A 325 -2.17 8.10 11.03
C ILE A 325 -2.79 6.78 10.57
N GLY A 326 -2.80 5.76 11.41
CA GLY A 326 -3.35 4.46 11.04
C GLY A 326 -3.79 3.59 12.23
N LEU A 327 -4.60 2.58 11.94
CA LEU A 327 -5.04 1.58 12.91
C LEU A 327 -3.93 0.56 13.16
N ASN A 328 -3.53 0.39 14.43
CA ASN A 328 -2.49 -0.56 14.83
C ASN A 328 -2.81 -1.30 16.15
N ALA A 329 -4.08 -1.26 16.59
CA ALA A 329 -4.55 -1.98 17.77
C ALA A 329 -4.60 -3.50 17.53
N LEU A 330 -4.37 -4.32 18.56
CA LEU A 330 -4.28 -5.79 18.50
C LEU A 330 -5.40 -6.44 17.67
N GLU A 331 -6.64 -6.05 17.91
CA GLU A 331 -7.83 -6.59 17.23
C GLU A 331 -7.97 -6.15 15.77
N SER A 332 -7.38 -4.99 15.43
CA SER A 332 -7.40 -4.42 14.09
C SER A 332 -6.10 -4.68 13.29
N ARG A 333 -5.13 -5.39 13.88
CA ARG A 333 -3.83 -5.66 13.24
C ARG A 333 -4.05 -6.53 12.01
N ARG A 334 -4.11 -5.91 10.84
CA ARG A 334 -3.82 -6.57 9.57
C ARG A 334 -2.32 -6.89 9.54
N ARG A 335 -1.97 -8.07 10.07
CA ARG A 335 -0.62 -8.63 9.95
C ARG A 335 -0.46 -9.14 8.53
N ILE A 336 0.57 -8.65 7.85
CA ILE A 336 0.88 -9.10 6.49
C ILE A 336 1.88 -10.24 6.63
N SER A 337 1.48 -11.43 6.16
CA SER A 337 2.24 -12.69 6.21
C SER A 337 2.24 -13.29 4.79
N PRO A 338 3.32 -13.91 4.27
CA PRO A 338 4.57 -14.30 4.92
C PRO A 338 5.76 -13.44 4.42
N ALA A 339 6.31 -12.60 5.28
CA ALA A 339 7.67 -12.06 5.17
C ALA A 339 8.35 -12.34 6.53
N PRO A 340 9.70 -12.37 6.63
CA PRO A 340 10.43 -12.58 7.90
C PRO A 340 10.06 -11.61 9.03
N SER A 341 9.35 -10.53 8.72
CA SER A 341 8.95 -9.53 9.67
C SER A 341 7.42 -9.43 9.67
N ASN A 342 6.83 -9.74 10.82
CA ASN A 342 5.42 -9.59 11.14
C ASN A 342 5.09 -8.09 11.28
N VAL A 343 5.13 -7.37 10.16
CA VAL A 343 5.10 -5.91 10.08
C VAL A 343 3.65 -5.41 10.02
N SER A 344 3.36 -4.34 10.75
CA SER A 344 2.07 -3.66 10.64
C SER A 344 1.97 -2.88 9.33
N GLU A 345 0.77 -2.74 8.80
CA GLU A 345 0.51 -2.00 7.55
C GLU A 345 1.13 -0.59 7.56
N GLY A 346 1.02 0.15 8.66
CA GLY A 346 1.64 1.47 8.80
C GLY A 346 3.16 1.48 8.66
N VAL A 347 3.84 0.47 9.22
CA VAL A 347 5.30 0.32 9.06
C VAL A 347 5.65 -0.11 7.63
N MET A 348 4.81 -0.90 6.96
CA MET A 348 5.00 -1.23 5.54
C MET A 348 4.91 0.02 4.68
N ILE A 349 3.84 0.83 4.84
CA ILE A 349 3.65 2.10 4.13
C ILE A 349 4.84 3.04 4.38
N ALA A 350 5.34 3.13 5.62
CA ALA A 350 6.51 3.94 5.94
C ALA A 350 7.79 3.46 5.24
N ASN A 351 8.05 2.15 5.16
CA ASN A 351 9.19 1.62 4.39
C ASN A 351 9.07 1.94 2.90
N ILE A 352 7.88 1.77 2.31
CA ILE A 352 7.63 2.10 0.90
C ILE A 352 7.89 3.58 0.64
N LEU A 353 7.35 4.45 1.49
CA LEU A 353 7.52 5.90 1.38
C LEU A 353 8.99 6.32 1.51
N GLU A 354 9.71 5.75 2.48
CA GLU A 354 11.15 5.99 2.66
C GLU A 354 11.96 5.48 1.45
N ASN A 355 11.61 4.33 0.87
CA ASN A 355 12.26 3.81 -0.34
C ASN A 355 12.09 4.77 -1.53
N ILE A 356 10.89 5.33 -1.70
CA ILE A 356 10.61 6.30 -2.77
C ILE A 356 11.37 7.60 -2.55
N ILE A 357 11.32 8.16 -1.34
CA ILE A 357 11.96 9.45 -1.00
C ILE A 357 13.49 9.33 -1.08
N SER A 358 14.05 8.25 -0.54
CA SER A 358 15.50 8.02 -0.49
C SER A 358 16.08 7.41 -1.77
N ALA A 359 15.23 7.08 -2.74
CA ALA A 359 15.61 6.41 -3.99
C ALA A 359 16.32 5.05 -3.79
N THR A 360 15.99 4.32 -2.72
CA THR A 360 16.59 3.02 -2.41
C THR A 360 15.70 1.89 -2.91
N PHE A 361 16.06 1.27 -4.02
CA PHE A 361 15.25 0.23 -4.68
C PHE A 361 16.01 -1.07 -4.84
N ILE A 362 15.30 -2.19 -4.73
CA ILE A 362 15.84 -3.51 -5.07
C ILE A 362 15.58 -3.72 -6.56
N THR A 363 16.63 -3.59 -7.37
CA THR A 363 16.58 -3.84 -8.81
C THR A 363 17.19 -5.19 -9.14
N ARG A 364 16.52 -5.98 -10.00
CA ARG A 364 17.14 -7.15 -10.62
C ARG A 364 18.10 -6.70 -11.73
N PRO A 365 19.39 -7.04 -11.67
CA PRO A 365 20.32 -6.68 -12.73
C PRO A 365 19.94 -7.35 -14.07
N PRO A 366 20.06 -6.68 -15.22
CA PRO A 366 19.69 -7.27 -16.52
C PRO A 366 20.48 -8.55 -16.87
N PHE A 367 21.70 -8.69 -16.37
CA PHE A 367 22.53 -9.87 -16.61
C PHE A 367 22.06 -11.12 -15.84
N MET A 368 21.23 -10.97 -14.81
CA MET A 368 20.76 -12.13 -14.02
C MET A 368 20.03 -13.15 -14.88
N PHE A 369 19.25 -12.69 -15.87
CA PHE A 369 18.59 -13.58 -16.83
C PHE A 369 19.60 -14.48 -17.59
N HIS A 370 20.70 -13.90 -18.04
CA HIS A 370 21.76 -14.64 -18.75
C HIS A 370 22.50 -15.57 -17.80
N PHE A 371 22.72 -15.13 -16.55
CA PHE A 371 23.34 -15.94 -15.51
C PHE A 371 22.48 -17.16 -15.15
N GLU A 372 21.17 -17.01 -15.04
CA GLU A 372 20.22 -18.12 -14.84
C GLU A 372 20.29 -19.14 -15.99
N ILE A 373 20.23 -18.66 -17.23
CA ILE A 373 20.35 -19.52 -18.42
C ILE A 373 21.70 -20.23 -18.43
N LEU A 374 22.79 -19.51 -18.20
CA LEU A 374 24.13 -20.07 -18.12
C LEU A 374 24.21 -21.12 -17.01
N SER A 375 23.64 -20.85 -15.84
CA SER A 375 23.58 -21.77 -14.72
C SER A 375 22.88 -23.07 -15.12
N ILE A 376 21.71 -22.97 -15.78
CA ILE A 376 20.96 -24.13 -16.30
C ILE A 376 21.81 -24.93 -17.29
N PHE A 377 22.51 -24.27 -18.21
CA PHE A 377 23.38 -24.97 -19.17
C PHE A 377 24.60 -25.63 -18.51
N LEU A 378 25.25 -24.95 -17.56
CA LEU A 378 26.41 -25.47 -16.82
C LEU A 378 26.00 -26.70 -16.00
N LEU A 379 24.87 -26.59 -15.31
CA LEU A 379 24.25 -27.64 -14.54
C LEU A 379 23.81 -28.81 -15.41
N GLY A 380 23.15 -28.55 -16.54
CA GLY A 380 22.76 -29.56 -17.53
C GLY A 380 23.98 -30.26 -18.14
N GLY A 381 25.07 -29.53 -18.38
CA GLY A 381 26.34 -30.08 -18.86
C GLY A 381 27.00 -30.99 -17.82
N ILE A 382 27.07 -30.55 -16.56
CA ILE A 382 27.56 -31.36 -15.43
C ILE A 382 26.69 -32.61 -15.29
N ALA A 383 25.35 -32.48 -15.34
CA ALA A 383 24.45 -33.61 -15.31
C ALA A 383 24.76 -34.59 -16.44
N SER A 384 24.86 -34.12 -17.68
CA SER A 384 25.11 -34.95 -18.85
C SER A 384 26.44 -35.71 -18.79
N LEU A 385 27.50 -35.11 -18.22
CA LEU A 385 28.82 -35.74 -18.08
C LEU A 385 28.90 -36.79 -16.96
N PHE A 386 28.17 -36.58 -15.86
CA PHE A 386 28.27 -37.42 -14.65
C PHE A 386 27.15 -38.48 -14.57
N PHE A 387 25.96 -38.23 -15.13
CA PHE A 387 24.84 -39.18 -15.14
C PHE A 387 25.16 -40.54 -15.80
N PRO A 388 25.95 -40.61 -16.89
CA PRO A 388 26.28 -41.91 -17.50
C PRO A 388 27.16 -42.79 -16.62
N ARG A 389 27.87 -42.21 -15.63
CA ARG A 389 28.91 -42.89 -14.83
C ARG A 389 28.48 -43.25 -13.41
N MET A 390 27.27 -42.91 -12.99
CA MET A 390 26.78 -43.06 -11.61
C MET A 390 25.70 -44.15 -11.47
N GLY A 391 25.58 -44.78 -10.30
CA GLY A 391 24.52 -45.75 -9.99
C GLY A 391 23.13 -45.10 -9.83
N GLY A 392 22.05 -45.88 -9.92
CA GLY A 392 20.66 -45.38 -10.00
C GLY A 392 20.22 -44.45 -8.86
N LEU A 393 20.60 -44.75 -7.61
CA LEU A 393 20.31 -43.93 -6.42
C LEU A 393 21.06 -42.59 -6.41
N SER A 394 22.26 -42.55 -6.99
CA SER A 394 23.08 -41.33 -7.05
C SER A 394 22.60 -40.38 -8.16
N LYS A 395 22.03 -40.93 -9.24
CA LYS A 395 21.42 -40.15 -10.34
C LYS A 395 20.17 -39.40 -9.89
N THR A 396 19.32 -40.02 -9.07
CA THR A 396 18.10 -39.36 -8.54
C THR A 396 18.44 -38.25 -7.55
N ALA A 397 19.45 -38.45 -6.70
CA ALA A 397 19.94 -37.40 -5.78
C ALA A 397 20.56 -36.20 -6.53
N LEU A 398 21.37 -36.46 -7.57
CA LEU A 398 21.95 -35.39 -8.38
C LEU A 398 20.88 -34.66 -9.21
N ALA A 399 19.91 -35.38 -9.78
CA ALA A 399 18.75 -34.80 -10.46
C ALA A 399 17.97 -33.87 -9.53
N GLY A 400 17.73 -34.30 -8.29
CA GLY A 400 17.08 -33.47 -7.28
C GLY A 400 17.87 -32.19 -6.95
N GLY A 401 19.19 -32.29 -6.76
CA GLY A 401 20.06 -31.14 -6.50
C GLY A 401 20.15 -30.16 -7.69
N LEU A 402 20.17 -30.69 -8.92
CA LEU A 402 20.18 -29.92 -10.16
C LEU A 402 18.86 -29.20 -10.44
N ILE A 403 17.74 -29.74 -9.96
CA ILE A 403 16.45 -29.04 -10.00
C ILE A 403 16.48 -27.85 -9.04
N ILE A 404 17.06 -27.98 -7.84
CA ILE A 404 17.06 -26.93 -6.81
C ILE A 404 17.89 -25.68 -7.21
N LEU A 405 18.92 -25.83 -8.04
CA LEU A 405 19.95 -24.80 -8.25
C LEU A 405 19.57 -23.67 -9.25
N PRO A 406 18.87 -23.94 -10.37
CA PRO A 406 18.22 -22.89 -11.18
C PRO A 406 17.07 -22.21 -10.43
N LEU A 407 16.46 -22.92 -9.48
CA LEU A 407 15.36 -22.41 -8.66
C LEU A 407 15.85 -21.45 -7.57
N LEU A 408 17.15 -21.51 -7.21
CA LEU A 408 17.86 -20.49 -6.43
C LEU A 408 18.24 -19.24 -7.24
N THR A 409 18.26 -19.32 -8.58
CA THR A 409 18.67 -18.20 -9.43
C THR A 409 17.49 -17.49 -10.09
N GLY A 410 16.37 -18.17 -10.37
CA GLY A 410 15.12 -17.60 -10.91
C GLY A 410 14.33 -16.66 -9.95
N ILE A 411 14.97 -16.18 -8.90
CA ILE A 411 14.41 -15.35 -7.83
C ILE A 411 14.51 -13.88 -8.22
N ALA A 412 13.53 -13.40 -8.99
CA ALA A 412 12.97 -12.02 -9.02
C ALA A 412 12.06 -11.76 -10.24
#